data_AF-A0A7S0ALU8-F1
#
_entry.id   AF-A0A7S0ALU8-F1
#
_cell.length_a   1.000
_cell.length_b   1.000
_cell.length_c   1.000
_cell.angle_alpha   90.00
_cell.angle_beta   90.00
_cell.angle_gamma   90.00
#
_symmetry.space_group_name_H-M   'P 1'
#
loop_
_entity.id
_entity.type
_entity.pdbx_description
1 polymer ?
#
loop_
_entity_poly.entity_id
_entity_poly.type
_entity_poly.pdbx_seq_one_letter_code
_entity_poly.pdbx_strand_id
1 'polypeptide(L)'
;ADQIQDGLYRYNVGAWVSQRNAHDPIPTTFVDLPEEAIMKVDFRHKYYYEDNTTVAPDELILPKEVTLYVSELPATDSEEAKSPLLTDGSISDDDTTKEQEWILDICLDYFLCRNPWFDEIDDIDAEFAAAFVAMVEQARFSPSQYQHEYEKFQQCMTVVLRSVLHINVDDSISNDDERLTILQQFYEASSIGESLFQRLTETANKCSDVDRSKLVQLAIDALPSVTLPHDRYVNDDEALKSATMQIEAMEAYLRGARASSSRYRAEPMMITVARSTDDGFTPKEFVDILQRRVLGMVQRVFCRCGSNMPHPISCKGCCLNTVFDYGEWEGSELDLR
;
A
#
# COMPACT_ATOMS: atom_id res chain seq x y z
N ALA A 1 -8.72 3.20 -7.50
CA ALA A 1 -8.51 1.77 -7.24
C ALA A 1 -9.78 1.19 -6.64
N ASP A 2 -10.14 -0.06 -6.98
CA ASP A 2 -11.22 -0.75 -6.30
C ASP A 2 -10.73 -1.10 -4.89
N GLN A 3 -11.10 -0.29 -3.90
CA GLN A 3 -10.76 -0.56 -2.49
C GLN A 3 -11.41 -1.87 -2.03
N ILE A 4 -10.76 -2.57 -1.09
CA ILE A 4 -11.38 -3.74 -0.45
C ILE A 4 -12.66 -3.24 0.24
N GLN A 5 -13.78 -3.86 -0.09
CA GLN A 5 -15.08 -3.43 0.42
C GLN A 5 -15.25 -3.83 1.88
N ASP A 6 -16.20 -3.20 2.57
CA ASP A 6 -16.58 -3.59 3.92
C ASP A 6 -16.99 -5.06 3.98
N GLY A 7 -16.45 -5.78 4.97
CA GLY A 7 -16.81 -7.17 5.16
C GLY A 7 -15.76 -8.01 5.87
N LEU A 8 -16.00 -9.31 5.80
CA LEU A 8 -15.17 -10.35 6.37
C LEU A 8 -14.53 -11.17 5.26
N TYR A 9 -13.21 -11.22 5.24
CA TYR A 9 -12.42 -11.96 4.28
C TYR A 9 -11.61 -13.03 4.99
N ARG A 10 -11.42 -14.17 4.33
CA ARG A 10 -10.53 -15.24 4.78
C ARG A 10 -9.61 -15.62 3.64
N TYR A 11 -8.32 -15.70 3.95
CA TYR A 11 -7.28 -16.05 3.00
C TYR A 11 -6.10 -16.65 3.75
N ASN A 12 -5.21 -17.32 3.03
CA ASN A 12 -3.98 -17.86 3.59
C ASN A 12 -2.82 -16.92 3.36
N VAL A 13 -1.97 -16.84 4.37
CA VAL A 13 -0.66 -16.19 4.34
C VAL A 13 0.39 -17.27 4.55
N GLY A 14 1.45 -17.26 3.75
CA GLY A 14 2.50 -18.26 3.85
C GLY A 14 3.81 -17.79 3.22
N ALA A 15 4.86 -18.56 3.45
CA ALA A 15 6.15 -18.33 2.80
C ALA A 15 6.09 -18.80 1.34
N TRP A 16 6.86 -18.17 0.47
CA TRP A 16 6.99 -18.51 -0.93
C TRP A 16 8.44 -18.32 -1.35
N VAL A 17 8.93 -19.24 -2.18
CA VAL A 17 10.31 -19.23 -2.67
C VAL A 17 10.25 -19.25 -4.18
N SER A 18 10.85 -18.22 -4.80
CA SER A 18 10.94 -18.14 -6.24
C SER A 18 11.67 -19.37 -6.80
N GLN A 19 11.07 -20.05 -7.77
CA GLN A 19 11.68 -21.19 -8.48
C GLN A 19 12.07 -22.37 -7.59
N ARG A 20 11.32 -22.63 -6.51
CA ARG A 20 11.52 -23.82 -5.69
C ARG A 20 11.49 -25.10 -6.55
N ASN A 21 12.50 -25.96 -6.40
CA ASN A 21 12.50 -27.24 -7.08
C ASN A 21 11.41 -28.14 -6.46
N ALA A 22 10.56 -28.72 -7.31
CA ALA A 22 9.48 -29.60 -6.85
C ALA A 22 9.98 -30.84 -6.08
N HIS A 23 11.27 -31.17 -6.23
CA HIS A 23 11.93 -32.26 -5.52
C HIS A 23 12.49 -31.87 -4.15
N ASP A 24 12.59 -30.58 -3.83
CA ASP A 24 13.10 -30.14 -2.53
C ASP A 24 12.06 -30.43 -1.44
N PRO A 25 12.48 -30.92 -0.27
CA PRO A 25 11.57 -31.17 0.84
C PRO A 25 10.83 -29.89 1.23
N ILE A 26 9.53 -30.01 1.52
CA ILE A 26 8.72 -28.87 1.99
C ILE A 26 9.19 -28.53 3.42
N PRO A 27 9.62 -27.27 3.68
CA PRO A 27 9.94 -26.83 5.03
C PRO A 27 8.78 -27.11 5.99
N THR A 28 9.09 -27.67 7.17
CA THR A 28 8.08 -28.02 8.18
C THR A 28 7.96 -26.99 9.29
N THR A 29 8.94 -26.08 9.42
CA THR A 29 8.95 -25.00 10.39
C THR A 29 9.48 -23.72 9.76
N PHE A 30 9.19 -22.57 10.38
CA PHE A 30 9.70 -21.27 9.93
C PHE A 30 11.24 -21.19 10.00
N VAL A 31 11.88 -21.97 10.86
CA VAL A 31 13.35 -22.01 11.00
C VAL A 31 14.00 -22.76 9.84
N ASP A 32 13.23 -23.61 9.15
CA ASP A 32 13.69 -24.38 7.98
C ASP A 32 13.48 -23.61 6.67
N LEU A 33 12.93 -22.39 6.73
CA LEU A 33 12.74 -21.57 5.53
C LEU A 33 14.09 -21.08 5.02
N PRO A 34 14.31 -21.12 3.70
CA PRO A 34 15.51 -20.54 3.12
C PRO A 34 15.47 -19.01 3.23
N GLU A 35 16.64 -18.37 3.11
CA GLU A 35 16.81 -16.92 3.31
C GLU A 35 16.03 -16.10 2.27
N GLU A 36 15.89 -16.64 1.05
CA GLU A 36 15.11 -16.05 -0.03
C GLU A 36 13.59 -16.23 0.10
N ALA A 37 13.10 -16.90 1.15
CA ALA A 37 11.67 -17.05 1.37
C ALA A 37 11.01 -15.70 1.69
N ILE A 38 9.99 -15.34 0.93
CA ILE A 38 9.21 -14.12 1.13
C ILE A 38 7.77 -14.47 1.47
N MET A 39 7.08 -13.54 2.15
CA MET A 39 5.67 -13.72 2.49
C MET A 39 4.78 -13.42 1.28
N LYS A 40 3.78 -14.28 1.05
CA LYS A 40 2.75 -14.11 0.04
C LYS A 40 1.38 -14.47 0.60
N VAL A 41 0.34 -14.09 -0.11
CA VAL A 41 -1.07 -14.40 0.22
C VAL A 41 -1.74 -15.14 -0.93
N ASP A 42 -2.82 -15.89 -0.65
CA ASP A 42 -3.71 -16.42 -1.69
C ASP A 42 -4.95 -15.55 -1.95
N PHE A 43 -4.96 -14.34 -1.36
CA PHE A 43 -6.10 -13.43 -1.45
C PHE A 43 -6.23 -12.82 -2.84
N ARG A 44 -7.29 -13.21 -3.55
CA ARG A 44 -7.59 -12.78 -4.91
C ARG A 44 -8.22 -11.39 -4.96
N HIS A 45 -7.42 -10.36 -4.70
CA HIS A 45 -7.85 -8.98 -4.77
C HIS A 45 -6.85 -8.13 -5.56
N LYS A 46 -7.36 -7.15 -6.32
CA LYS A 46 -6.58 -6.26 -7.20
C LYS A 46 -5.37 -5.65 -6.49
N TYR A 47 -5.58 -5.10 -5.29
CA TYR A 47 -4.53 -4.55 -4.44
C TYR A 47 -3.31 -5.49 -4.28
N TYR A 48 -3.53 -6.77 -3.95
CA TYR A 48 -2.43 -7.73 -3.76
C TYR A 48 -1.85 -8.26 -5.09
N TYR A 49 -2.62 -8.22 -6.18
CA TYR A 49 -2.09 -8.54 -7.51
C TYR A 49 -1.13 -7.45 -8.00
N GLU A 50 -1.49 -6.18 -7.80
CA GLU A 50 -0.70 -5.04 -8.24
C GLU A 50 0.62 -4.94 -7.46
N ASP A 51 0.58 -5.24 -6.16
CA ASP A 51 1.77 -5.32 -5.29
C ASP A 51 2.58 -6.63 -5.47
N ASN A 52 2.21 -7.49 -6.43
CA ASN A 52 2.83 -8.79 -6.66
C ASN A 52 2.96 -9.60 -5.35
N THR A 53 1.93 -9.62 -4.51
CA THR A 53 1.93 -10.35 -3.22
C THR A 53 1.06 -11.60 -3.24
N THR A 54 0.36 -11.85 -4.35
CA THR A 54 -0.53 -13.02 -4.51
C THR A 54 0.14 -14.20 -5.21
N VAL A 55 -0.08 -15.41 -4.70
CA VAL A 55 0.30 -16.68 -5.34
C VAL A 55 -0.83 -17.71 -5.24
N ALA A 56 -0.73 -18.83 -5.95
CA ALA A 56 -1.70 -19.90 -5.82
C ALA A 56 -1.61 -20.57 -4.43
N PRO A 57 -2.73 -21.05 -3.84
CA PRO A 57 -2.73 -21.63 -2.50
C PRO A 57 -1.76 -22.81 -2.31
N ASP A 58 -1.52 -23.59 -3.35
CA ASP A 58 -0.61 -24.74 -3.37
C ASP A 58 0.87 -24.36 -3.49
N GLU A 59 1.17 -23.09 -3.80
CA GLU A 59 2.53 -22.54 -3.77
C GLU A 59 2.94 -22.00 -2.40
N LEU A 60 1.98 -21.79 -1.48
CA LEU A 60 2.26 -21.33 -0.12
C LEU A 60 2.88 -22.45 0.73
N ILE A 61 4.04 -22.14 1.30
CA ILE A 61 4.74 -22.96 2.28
C ILE A 61 4.26 -22.54 3.68
N LEU A 62 3.90 -23.53 4.50
CA LEU A 62 3.38 -23.33 5.86
C LEU A 62 2.20 -22.34 5.95
N PRO A 63 1.14 -22.51 5.13
CA PRO A 63 0.05 -21.56 5.07
C PRO A 63 -0.68 -21.46 6.42
N LYS A 64 -1.06 -20.23 6.77
CA LYS A 64 -1.90 -19.89 7.91
C LYS A 64 -3.11 -19.13 7.41
N GLU A 65 -4.30 -19.61 7.77
CA GLU A 65 -5.53 -18.89 7.51
C GLU A 65 -5.57 -17.63 8.38
N VAL A 66 -5.81 -16.50 7.73
CA VAL A 66 -6.00 -15.18 8.32
C VAL A 66 -7.43 -14.74 8.05
N THR A 67 -8.04 -14.11 9.06
CA THR A 67 -9.34 -13.49 8.95
C THR A 67 -9.16 -11.98 8.95
N LEU A 68 -9.53 -11.32 7.86
CA LEU A 68 -9.43 -9.87 7.68
C LEU A 68 -10.83 -9.25 7.76
N TYR A 69 -10.99 -8.31 8.67
CA TYR A 69 -12.19 -7.49 8.78
C TYR A 69 -11.89 -6.12 8.17
N VAL A 70 -12.74 -5.69 7.24
CA VAL A 70 -12.61 -4.39 6.56
C VAL A 70 -13.83 -3.55 6.91
N SER A 71 -13.56 -2.29 7.25
CA SER A 71 -14.57 -1.27 7.53
C SER A 71 -14.07 0.07 6.99
N GLU A 72 -14.95 0.75 6.28
CA GLU A 72 -14.75 2.13 5.86
C GLU A 72 -14.80 3.04 7.09
N LEU A 73 -13.98 4.09 7.09
CA LEU A 73 -14.11 5.14 8.09
C LEU A 73 -15.40 5.92 7.81
N PRO A 74 -16.25 6.16 8.82
CA PRO A 74 -17.46 6.95 8.63
C PRO A 74 -17.06 8.35 8.16
N ALA A 75 -17.75 8.86 7.14
CA ALA A 75 -17.62 10.26 6.76
C ALA A 75 -17.88 11.15 7.97
N THR A 76 -17.08 12.22 8.13
CA THR A 76 -17.09 13.14 9.28
C THR A 76 -18.44 13.78 9.60
N ASP A 77 -19.41 13.69 8.69
CA ASP A 77 -20.76 14.26 8.81
C ASP A 77 -21.85 13.23 9.23
N SER A 78 -21.48 11.98 9.50
CA SER A 78 -22.44 10.95 9.90
C SER A 78 -22.59 10.88 11.42
N GLU A 79 -23.70 11.43 11.93
CA GLU A 79 -24.15 11.14 13.28
C GLU A 79 -24.50 9.65 13.37
N GLU A 80 -23.83 8.94 14.28
CA GLU A 80 -23.85 7.48 14.49
C GLU A 80 -23.11 6.64 13.44
N ALA A 81 -21.80 6.50 13.64
CA ALA A 81 -20.99 5.43 13.07
C ALA A 81 -21.53 4.05 13.49
N LYS A 82 -22.44 3.49 12.71
CA LYS A 82 -22.83 2.08 12.82
C LYS A 82 -21.74 1.23 12.17
N SER A 83 -20.69 0.93 12.93
CA SER A 83 -19.60 0.09 12.45
C SER A 83 -20.10 -1.32 12.08
N PRO A 84 -19.78 -1.85 10.89
CA PRO A 84 -20.11 -3.23 10.48
C PRO A 84 -19.50 -4.30 11.40
N LEU A 85 -18.45 -3.97 12.15
CA LEU A 85 -17.86 -4.84 13.17
C LEU A 85 -18.78 -5.07 14.38
N LEU A 86 -19.91 -4.36 14.49
CA LEU A 86 -20.83 -4.41 15.62
C LEU A 86 -22.02 -5.37 15.43
N THR A 87 -22.25 -5.91 14.24
CA THR A 87 -23.50 -6.63 13.93
C THR A 87 -23.39 -8.15 13.87
N ASP A 88 -22.18 -8.73 13.90
CA ASP A 88 -22.05 -10.18 13.83
C ASP A 88 -22.20 -10.82 15.23
N GLY A 89 -23.46 -11.06 15.61
CA GLY A 89 -23.89 -11.84 16.77
C GLY A 89 -23.73 -13.35 16.59
N SER A 90 -22.70 -13.81 15.87
CA SER A 90 -22.45 -15.22 15.60
C SER A 90 -21.29 -15.84 16.38
N ILE A 91 -20.59 -15.07 17.23
CA ILE A 91 -19.73 -15.68 18.25
C ILE A 91 -20.65 -16.10 19.39
N SER A 92 -20.86 -17.42 19.53
CA SER A 92 -21.60 -18.01 20.64
C SER A 92 -21.17 -17.37 21.96
N ASP A 93 -22.13 -16.92 22.76
CA ASP A 93 -21.96 -16.29 24.07
C ASP A 93 -21.07 -17.09 25.07
N ASP A 94 -20.70 -18.32 24.74
CA ASP A 94 -19.99 -19.27 25.60
C ASP A 94 -18.46 -19.03 25.70
N ASP A 95 -17.88 -18.10 24.94
CA ASP A 95 -16.43 -17.75 25.03
C ASP A 95 -16.18 -16.28 25.44
N THR A 96 -17.22 -15.56 25.87
CA THR A 96 -17.23 -14.10 26.12
C THR A 96 -16.49 -13.64 27.39
N THR A 97 -15.70 -14.51 28.04
CA THR A 97 -14.98 -14.17 29.28
C THR A 97 -13.49 -13.87 29.08
N LYS A 98 -12.94 -14.11 27.89
CA LYS A 98 -11.57 -13.69 27.58
C LYS A 98 -11.62 -12.41 26.76
N GLU A 99 -11.27 -11.30 27.39
CA GLU A 99 -10.80 -10.12 26.68
C GLU A 99 -9.74 -10.58 25.68
N GLN A 100 -10.03 -10.49 24.39
CA GLN A 100 -9.06 -10.83 23.35
C GLN A 100 -7.98 -9.75 23.36
N GLU A 101 -6.75 -10.17 23.62
CA GLU A 101 -5.58 -9.32 23.41
C GLU A 101 -5.49 -8.98 21.91
N TRP A 102 -5.29 -7.70 21.60
CA TRP A 102 -5.20 -7.23 20.24
C TRP A 102 -4.15 -6.12 20.13
N ILE A 103 -3.59 -5.97 18.93
CA ILE A 103 -2.58 -4.97 18.60
C ILE A 103 -3.23 -3.98 17.63
N LEU A 104 -3.04 -2.68 17.89
CA LEU A 104 -3.40 -1.63 16.94
C LEU A 104 -2.18 -1.26 16.12
N ASP A 105 -2.17 -1.59 14.83
CA ASP A 105 -1.12 -1.17 13.91
C ASP A 105 -1.60 -0.02 13.03
N ILE A 106 -0.83 1.07 12.96
CA ILE A 106 -1.17 2.28 12.22
C ILE A 106 -0.04 2.60 11.25
N CYS A 107 -0.30 2.54 9.95
CA CYS A 107 0.64 3.00 8.93
C CYS A 107 0.39 4.48 8.61
N LEU A 108 1.46 5.29 8.52
CA LEU A 108 1.32 6.71 8.14
C LEU A 108 0.93 6.90 6.67
N ASP A 109 1.30 5.96 5.79
CA ASP A 109 0.87 5.95 4.37
C ASP A 109 -0.65 5.95 4.23
N TYR A 110 -1.37 5.42 5.23
CA TYR A 110 -2.84 5.44 5.20
C TYR A 110 -3.40 6.86 5.11
N PHE A 111 -2.74 7.83 5.74
CA PHE A 111 -3.21 9.22 5.80
C PHE A 111 -2.67 10.10 4.69
N LEU A 112 -1.47 9.79 4.22
CA LEU A 112 -0.79 10.54 3.17
C LEU A 112 0.24 9.64 2.49
N CYS A 113 -0.05 9.22 1.26
CA CYS A 113 0.80 8.32 0.48
C CYS A 113 1.10 8.93 -0.89
N ARG A 114 2.36 9.19 -1.20
CA ARG A 114 2.82 9.56 -2.54
C ARG A 114 3.44 8.37 -3.24
N ASN A 115 3.57 8.49 -4.55
CA ASN A 115 4.38 7.56 -5.31
C ASN A 115 5.79 8.16 -5.48
N PRO A 116 6.83 7.58 -4.85
CA PRO A 116 8.16 8.19 -4.80
C PRO A 116 8.81 8.35 -6.18
N TRP A 117 8.44 7.52 -7.15
CA TRP A 117 8.94 7.63 -8.51
C TRP A 117 8.27 8.77 -9.28
N PHE A 118 6.98 9.03 -9.04
CA PHE A 118 6.27 10.07 -9.79
C PHE A 118 6.76 11.47 -9.47
N ASP A 119 7.13 11.75 -8.23
CA ASP A 119 7.72 13.05 -7.87
C ASP A 119 9.01 13.28 -8.70
N GLU A 120 9.87 12.27 -8.84
CA GLU A 120 11.08 12.36 -9.68
C GLU A 120 10.78 12.43 -11.18
N ILE A 121 9.77 11.71 -11.68
CA ILE A 121 9.40 11.75 -13.10
C ILE A 121 8.80 13.12 -13.45
N ASP A 122 7.91 13.66 -12.61
CA ASP A 122 7.29 14.98 -12.79
C ASP A 122 8.33 16.11 -12.81
N ASP A 123 9.33 16.04 -11.91
CA ASP A 123 10.43 16.99 -11.83
C ASP A 123 11.29 17.01 -13.11
N ILE A 124 11.41 15.88 -13.79
CA ILE A 124 12.15 15.77 -15.06
C ILE A 124 11.26 16.20 -16.23
N ASP A 125 10.07 15.60 -16.37
CA ASP A 125 9.09 15.91 -17.43
C ASP A 125 7.65 15.49 -17.03
N ALA A 126 6.86 16.46 -16.57
CA ALA A 126 5.46 16.25 -16.20
C ALA A 126 4.54 15.80 -17.37
N GLU A 127 4.89 16.11 -18.63
CA GLU A 127 4.10 15.62 -19.77
C GLU A 127 4.29 14.11 -19.97
N PHE A 128 5.51 13.62 -19.78
CA PHE A 128 5.87 12.21 -19.80
C PHE A 128 5.21 11.46 -18.64
N ALA A 129 5.27 12.00 -17.42
CA ALA A 129 4.58 11.41 -16.27
C ALA A 129 3.08 11.25 -16.54
N ALA A 130 2.41 12.31 -17.03
CA ALA A 130 0.99 12.26 -17.37
C ALA A 130 0.69 11.26 -18.50
N ALA A 131 1.58 11.13 -19.50
CA ALA A 131 1.44 10.13 -20.56
C ALA A 131 1.62 8.70 -20.04
N PHE A 132 2.57 8.48 -19.13
CA PHE A 132 2.84 7.18 -18.51
C PHE A 132 1.69 6.73 -17.61
N VAL A 133 1.17 7.62 -16.74
CA VAL A 133 -0.04 7.36 -15.94
C VAL A 133 -1.20 6.99 -16.85
N ALA A 134 -1.43 7.77 -17.91
CA ALA A 134 -2.54 7.52 -18.84
C ALA A 134 -2.43 6.15 -19.54
N MET A 135 -1.21 5.70 -19.87
CA MET A 135 -0.97 4.37 -20.44
C MET A 135 -1.43 3.27 -19.49
N VAL A 136 -1.15 3.38 -18.19
CA VAL A 136 -1.50 2.32 -17.24
C VAL A 136 -2.96 2.40 -16.79
N GLU A 137 -3.48 3.60 -16.50
CA GLU A 137 -4.86 3.76 -16.01
C GLU A 137 -5.93 3.41 -17.04
N GLN A 138 -5.63 3.57 -18.33
CA GLN A 138 -6.59 3.26 -19.40
C GLN A 138 -6.52 1.79 -19.85
N ALA A 139 -5.55 1.03 -19.37
CA ALA A 139 -5.49 -0.41 -19.62
C ALA A 139 -6.66 -1.12 -18.91
N ARG A 140 -7.29 -2.06 -19.62
CA ARG A 140 -8.41 -2.86 -19.15
C ARG A 140 -7.99 -4.31 -19.04
N PHE A 141 -8.32 -4.90 -17.89
CA PHE A 141 -8.01 -6.28 -17.58
C PHE A 141 -9.30 -7.04 -17.28
N SER A 142 -9.39 -8.27 -17.76
CA SER A 142 -10.46 -9.21 -17.45
C SER A 142 -10.46 -9.53 -15.96
N PRO A 143 -11.58 -9.37 -15.23
CA PRO A 143 -11.64 -9.72 -13.81
C PRO A 143 -11.26 -11.18 -13.52
N SER A 144 -11.54 -12.08 -14.47
CA SER A 144 -11.26 -13.51 -14.34
C SER A 144 -9.79 -13.90 -14.58
N GLN A 145 -9.02 -13.04 -15.25
CA GLN A 145 -7.62 -13.28 -15.62
C GLN A 145 -6.71 -12.13 -15.19
N TYR A 146 -7.18 -11.32 -14.23
CA TYR A 146 -6.59 -10.03 -13.89
C TYR A 146 -5.09 -10.12 -13.64
N GLN A 147 -4.66 -11.03 -12.75
CA GLN A 147 -3.24 -11.22 -12.44
C GLN A 147 -2.40 -11.53 -13.69
N HIS A 148 -2.82 -12.54 -14.47
CA HIS A 148 -2.08 -12.97 -15.66
C HIS A 148 -2.01 -11.86 -16.72
N GLU A 149 -3.11 -11.16 -16.95
CA GLU A 149 -3.17 -10.06 -17.92
C GLU A 149 -2.36 -8.85 -17.46
N TYR A 150 -2.39 -8.52 -16.17
CA TYR A 150 -1.62 -7.42 -15.59
C TYR A 150 -0.11 -7.70 -15.63
N GLU A 151 0.33 -8.89 -15.23
CA GLU A 151 1.72 -9.32 -15.36
C GLU A 151 2.20 -9.27 -16.81
N LYS A 152 1.37 -9.75 -17.75
CA LYS A 152 1.68 -9.69 -19.19
C LYS A 152 1.75 -8.25 -19.69
N PHE A 153 0.87 -7.38 -19.24
CA PHE A 153 0.89 -5.95 -19.54
C PHE A 153 2.18 -5.30 -19.04
N GLN A 154 2.56 -5.51 -17.77
CA GLN A 154 3.80 -4.98 -17.19
C GLN A 154 5.05 -5.46 -17.93
N GLN A 155 5.10 -6.75 -18.30
CA GLN A 155 6.18 -7.30 -19.12
C GLN A 155 6.27 -6.62 -20.48
N CYS A 156 5.14 -6.44 -21.17
CA CYS A 156 5.10 -5.76 -22.48
C CYS A 156 5.49 -4.29 -22.34
N MET A 157 4.96 -3.57 -21.34
CA MET A 157 5.33 -2.18 -21.04
C MET A 157 6.82 -2.03 -20.76
N THR A 158 7.42 -2.92 -19.95
CA THR A 158 8.85 -2.88 -19.66
C THR A 158 9.70 -3.02 -20.92
N VAL A 159 9.34 -3.96 -21.79
CA VAL A 159 10.05 -4.16 -23.07
C VAL A 159 9.87 -2.94 -23.97
N VAL A 160 8.66 -2.41 -24.09
CA VAL A 160 8.35 -1.23 -24.91
C VAL A 160 9.09 0.01 -24.40
N LEU A 161 9.10 0.26 -23.09
CA LEU A 161 9.86 1.34 -22.46
C LEU A 161 11.36 1.20 -22.74
N ARG A 162 11.94 -0.01 -22.62
CA ARG A 162 13.36 -0.26 -22.91
C ARG A 162 13.70 -0.14 -24.40
N SER A 163 12.88 -0.69 -25.27
CA SER A 163 13.15 -0.78 -26.72
C SER A 163 12.97 0.56 -27.44
N VAL A 164 11.99 1.36 -27.02
CA VAL A 164 11.59 2.57 -27.75
C VAL A 164 12.26 3.82 -27.18
N LEU A 165 12.60 3.82 -25.89
CA LEU A 165 13.05 5.02 -25.19
C LEU A 165 14.47 4.93 -24.63
N HIS A 166 15.06 3.74 -24.55
CA HIS A 166 16.47 3.57 -24.17
C HIS A 166 17.37 3.40 -25.40
N ILE A 167 18.47 4.16 -25.40
CA ILE A 167 19.52 4.15 -26.42
C ILE A 167 20.19 2.77 -26.46
N ASN A 168 20.22 2.14 -27.65
CA ASN A 168 20.96 0.93 -28.02
C ASN A 168 20.62 -0.36 -27.26
N VAL A 169 19.70 -1.16 -27.82
CA VAL A 169 19.82 -2.62 -27.79
C VAL A 169 20.03 -3.06 -29.23
N ASP A 170 21.04 -3.91 -29.45
CA ASP A 170 21.43 -4.50 -30.73
C ASP A 170 20.26 -4.75 -31.70
N ASP A 171 20.55 -4.62 -33.00
CA ASP A 171 19.72 -4.87 -34.19
C ASP A 171 19.00 -6.26 -34.27
N SER A 172 18.78 -6.97 -33.17
CA SER A 172 17.82 -8.07 -33.09
C SER A 172 16.38 -7.55 -32.96
N ILE A 173 15.98 -6.68 -33.88
CA ILE A 173 14.61 -6.20 -34.06
C ILE A 173 13.82 -7.37 -34.68
N SER A 174 13.07 -8.11 -33.87
CA SER A 174 11.97 -8.95 -34.41
C SER A 174 10.73 -9.06 -33.53
N ASN A 175 10.77 -8.66 -32.25
CA ASN A 175 9.66 -8.88 -31.31
C ASN A 175 9.00 -7.60 -30.77
N ASP A 176 9.51 -6.41 -31.09
CA ASP A 176 8.97 -5.15 -30.55
C ASP A 176 7.59 -4.83 -31.12
N ASP A 177 7.41 -5.01 -32.43
CA ASP A 177 6.10 -4.85 -33.10
C ASP A 177 5.05 -5.82 -32.54
N GLU A 178 5.46 -7.05 -32.20
CA GLU A 178 4.57 -8.05 -31.58
C GLU A 178 4.16 -7.61 -30.17
N ARG A 179 5.12 -7.14 -29.34
CA ARG A 179 4.84 -6.69 -27.97
C ARG A 179 4.00 -5.42 -27.94
N LEU A 180 4.22 -4.48 -28.86
CA LEU A 180 3.38 -3.30 -29.02
C LEU A 180 1.96 -3.69 -29.45
N THR A 181 1.83 -4.63 -30.39
CA THR A 181 0.53 -5.17 -30.81
C THR A 181 -0.20 -5.83 -29.64
N ILE A 182 0.50 -6.60 -28.81
CA ILE A 182 -0.07 -7.19 -27.59
C ILE A 182 -0.50 -6.09 -26.62
N LEU A 183 0.33 -5.07 -26.41
CA LEU A 183 0.05 -3.99 -25.49
C LEU A 183 -1.23 -3.23 -25.88
N GLN A 184 -1.42 -2.97 -27.18
CA GLN A 184 -2.60 -2.32 -27.73
C GLN A 184 -3.90 -3.11 -27.49
N GLN A 185 -3.83 -4.42 -27.25
CA GLN A 185 -5.01 -5.26 -26.97
C GLN A 185 -5.60 -5.03 -25.57
N PHE A 186 -4.84 -4.43 -24.66
CA PHE A 186 -5.34 -4.10 -23.31
C PHE A 186 -6.20 -2.83 -23.30
N TYR A 187 -6.37 -2.13 -24.43
CA TYR A 187 -7.19 -0.92 -24.51
C TYR A 187 -8.52 -1.21 -25.20
N GLU A 188 -9.52 -0.37 -24.95
CA GLU A 188 -10.86 -0.49 -25.55
C GLU A 188 -10.84 -0.52 -27.08
N ALA A 189 -9.90 0.22 -27.68
CA ALA A 189 -9.58 0.14 -29.10
C ALA A 189 -8.07 0.28 -29.29
N SER A 190 -7.49 -0.46 -30.26
CA SER A 190 -6.04 -0.43 -30.52
C SER A 190 -5.52 0.97 -30.84
N SER A 191 -6.34 1.83 -31.46
CA SER A 191 -6.01 3.23 -31.75
C SER A 191 -5.80 4.09 -30.49
N ILE A 192 -6.43 3.72 -29.37
CA ILE A 192 -6.22 4.40 -28.08
C ILE A 192 -4.81 4.06 -27.57
N GLY A 193 -4.47 2.77 -27.53
CA GLY A 193 -3.12 2.34 -27.14
C GLY A 193 -2.03 2.93 -28.02
N GLU A 194 -2.26 2.98 -29.35
CA GLU A 194 -1.35 3.62 -30.31
C GLU A 194 -1.15 5.12 -30.00
N SER A 195 -2.23 5.87 -29.79
CA SER A 195 -2.19 7.30 -29.47
C SER A 195 -1.48 7.59 -28.15
N LEU A 196 -1.77 6.81 -27.11
CA LEU A 196 -1.12 6.96 -25.80
C LEU A 196 0.38 6.65 -25.87
N PHE A 197 0.75 5.60 -26.60
CA PHE A 197 2.13 5.22 -26.81
C PHE A 197 2.90 6.24 -27.66
N GLN A 198 2.29 6.77 -28.72
CA GLN A 198 2.85 7.85 -29.51
C GLN A 198 3.12 9.07 -28.63
N ARG A 199 2.15 9.47 -27.80
CA ARG A 199 2.30 10.60 -26.87
C ARG A 199 3.47 10.37 -25.89
N LEU A 200 3.58 9.19 -25.29
CA LEU A 200 4.68 8.84 -24.39
C LEU A 200 6.05 8.91 -25.09
N THR A 201 6.11 8.50 -26.36
CA THR A 201 7.32 8.55 -27.17
C THR A 201 7.69 9.97 -27.56
N GLU A 202 6.70 10.78 -27.93
CA GLU A 202 6.90 12.19 -28.27
C GLU A 202 7.40 13.00 -27.07
N THR A 203 6.88 12.78 -25.87
CA THR A 203 7.35 13.47 -24.65
C THR A 203 8.78 13.05 -24.30
N ALA A 204 9.07 11.75 -24.30
CA ALA A 204 10.42 11.25 -24.03
C ALA A 204 11.49 11.76 -25.02
N ASN A 205 11.13 11.94 -26.29
CA ASN A 205 12.05 12.44 -27.32
C ASN A 205 12.32 13.96 -27.24
N LYS A 206 11.58 14.71 -26.41
CA LYS A 206 11.89 16.12 -26.12
C LYS A 206 13.03 16.26 -25.11
N CYS A 207 13.26 15.24 -24.29
CA CYS A 207 14.26 15.24 -23.24
C CYS A 207 15.67 15.00 -23.79
N SER A 208 16.70 15.36 -23.00
CA SER A 208 18.07 14.96 -23.30
C SER A 208 18.22 13.43 -23.24
N ASP A 209 19.26 12.87 -23.88
CA ASP A 209 19.53 11.44 -23.81
C ASP A 209 19.68 10.91 -22.37
N VAL A 210 20.27 11.73 -21.49
CA VAL A 210 20.48 11.40 -20.08
C VAL A 210 19.14 11.40 -19.33
N ASP A 211 18.34 12.46 -19.50
CA ASP A 211 17.04 12.59 -18.83
C ASP A 211 16.07 11.54 -19.33
N ARG A 212 16.05 11.25 -20.63
CA ARG A 212 15.25 10.19 -21.24
C ARG A 212 15.61 8.82 -20.63
N SER A 213 16.89 8.49 -20.54
CA SER A 213 17.34 7.25 -19.90
C SER A 213 16.88 7.17 -18.44
N LYS A 214 16.92 8.28 -17.69
CA LYS A 214 16.45 8.32 -16.30
C LYS A 214 14.93 8.15 -16.21
N LEU A 215 14.16 8.87 -17.02
CA LEU A 215 12.69 8.78 -17.10
C LEU A 215 12.21 7.36 -17.35
N VAL A 216 12.87 6.66 -18.28
CA VAL A 216 12.49 5.29 -18.65
C VAL A 216 12.76 4.32 -17.52
N GLN A 217 13.91 4.43 -16.86
CA GLN A 217 14.24 3.59 -15.72
C GLN A 217 13.25 3.84 -14.56
N LEU A 218 12.99 5.11 -14.23
CA LEU A 218 11.99 5.47 -13.21
C LEU A 218 10.59 4.93 -13.56
N ALA A 219 10.16 5.03 -14.82
CA ALA A 219 8.87 4.49 -15.25
C ALA A 219 8.80 2.97 -15.10
N ILE A 220 9.87 2.24 -15.43
CA ILE A 220 9.95 0.79 -15.24
C ILE A 220 9.87 0.44 -13.76
N ASP A 221 10.60 1.17 -12.91
CA ASP A 221 10.61 0.93 -11.47
C ASP A 221 9.25 1.28 -10.83
N ALA A 222 8.52 2.25 -11.38
CA ALA A 222 7.19 2.65 -10.93
C ALA A 222 6.05 1.70 -11.38
N LEU A 223 6.23 0.93 -12.47
CA LEU A 223 5.17 0.09 -13.07
C LEU A 223 4.43 -0.83 -12.07
N PRO A 224 5.09 -1.48 -11.09
CA PRO A 224 4.41 -2.29 -10.08
C PRO A 224 3.46 -1.48 -9.18
N SER A 225 3.83 -0.25 -8.88
CA SER A 225 3.16 0.56 -7.85
C SER A 225 2.29 1.68 -8.42
N VAL A 226 2.25 1.83 -9.74
CA VAL A 226 1.62 2.95 -10.45
C VAL A 226 0.11 3.06 -10.22
N THR A 227 -0.58 1.93 -10.02
CA THR A 227 -2.03 1.85 -9.82
C THR A 227 -2.44 1.76 -8.35
N LEU A 228 -1.47 1.66 -7.43
CA LEU A 228 -1.73 1.72 -6.01
C LEU A 228 -2.37 3.08 -5.64
N PRO A 229 -3.19 3.14 -4.58
CA PRO A 229 -3.83 4.37 -4.16
C PRO A 229 -2.78 5.36 -3.65
N HIS A 230 -2.48 6.37 -4.46
CA HIS A 230 -1.60 7.49 -4.13
C HIS A 230 -2.37 8.79 -4.14
N ASP A 231 -2.00 9.66 -3.23
CA ASP A 231 -2.49 11.01 -3.11
C ASP A 231 -1.90 11.90 -4.20
N ARG A 232 -2.71 12.22 -5.21
CA ARG A 232 -2.36 13.14 -6.30
C ARG A 232 -2.69 14.60 -5.96
N TYR A 233 -2.43 15.02 -4.72
CA TYR A 233 -2.78 16.38 -4.30
C TYR A 233 -1.99 17.44 -5.07
N VAL A 234 -2.67 18.56 -5.36
CA VAL A 234 -2.12 19.68 -6.15
C VAL A 234 -1.15 20.52 -5.32
N ASN A 235 -1.22 20.45 -3.98
CA ASN A 235 -0.27 21.09 -3.07
C ASN A 235 -0.23 20.44 -1.67
N ASP A 236 0.85 20.74 -0.95
CA ASP A 236 1.16 20.27 0.40
C ASP A 236 0.11 20.62 1.47
N ASP A 237 -0.50 21.81 1.38
CA ASP A 237 -1.48 22.28 2.37
C ASP A 237 -2.79 21.48 2.29
N GLU A 238 -3.25 21.18 1.07
CA GLU A 238 -4.43 20.34 0.84
C GLU A 238 -4.19 18.89 1.28
N ALA A 239 -3.00 18.37 1.01
CA ALA A 239 -2.59 17.03 1.44
C ALA A 239 -2.63 16.90 2.96
N LEU A 240 -1.97 17.84 3.67
CA LEU A 240 -1.94 17.83 5.13
C LEU A 240 -3.33 18.04 5.75
N LYS A 241 -4.18 18.86 5.12
CA LYS A 241 -5.56 19.06 5.56
C LYS A 241 -6.38 17.76 5.42
N SER A 242 -6.25 17.06 4.30
CA SER A 242 -6.94 15.78 4.10
C SER A 242 -6.48 14.73 5.10
N ALA A 243 -5.16 14.57 5.26
CA ALA A 243 -4.58 13.67 6.25
C ALA A 243 -5.08 13.98 7.68
N THR A 244 -5.20 15.27 8.02
CA THR A 244 -5.77 15.70 9.32
C THR A 244 -7.21 15.23 9.50
N MET A 245 -8.06 15.41 8.48
CA MET A 245 -9.46 14.98 8.53
C MET A 245 -9.58 13.46 8.67
N GLN A 246 -8.71 12.70 7.99
CA GLN A 246 -8.68 11.24 8.11
C GLN A 246 -8.25 10.76 9.51
N ILE A 247 -7.26 11.41 10.12
CA ILE A 247 -6.87 11.15 11.52
C ILE A 247 -8.03 11.43 12.49
N GLU A 248 -8.78 12.52 12.28
CA GLU A 248 -9.96 12.85 13.10
C GLU A 248 -11.09 11.82 12.92
N ALA A 249 -11.31 11.33 11.69
CA ALA A 249 -12.28 10.26 11.42
C ALA A 249 -11.86 8.94 12.09
N MET A 250 -10.58 8.58 12.04
CA MET A 250 -10.04 7.42 12.75
C MET A 250 -10.19 7.57 14.27
N GLU A 251 -9.96 8.77 14.82
CA GLU A 251 -10.18 9.05 16.24
C GLU A 251 -11.63 8.78 16.65
N ALA A 252 -12.59 9.33 15.89
CA ALA A 252 -14.01 9.15 16.14
C ALA A 252 -14.40 7.67 16.07
N TYR A 253 -13.89 6.96 15.07
CA TYR A 253 -14.11 5.53 14.90
C TYR A 253 -13.61 4.71 16.11
N LEU A 254 -12.36 4.91 16.53
CA LEU A 254 -11.77 4.19 17.67
C LEU A 254 -12.51 4.49 18.98
N ARG A 255 -12.94 5.73 19.21
CA ARG A 255 -13.78 6.09 20.36
C ARG A 255 -15.13 5.38 20.33
N GLY A 256 -15.78 5.35 19.17
CA GLY A 256 -17.04 4.64 18.95
C GLY A 256 -16.90 3.14 19.21
N ALA A 257 -15.88 2.51 18.65
CA ALA A 257 -15.58 1.08 18.83
C ALA A 257 -15.37 0.73 20.32
N ARG A 258 -14.62 1.57 21.05
CA ARG A 258 -14.39 1.41 22.50
C ARG A 258 -15.66 1.53 23.33
N ALA A 259 -16.57 2.44 22.95
CA ALA A 259 -17.81 2.66 23.66
C ALA A 259 -18.87 1.57 23.41
N SER A 260 -18.86 0.94 22.23
CA SER A 260 -19.97 0.12 21.72
C SER A 260 -19.69 -1.39 21.68
N SER A 261 -18.45 -1.83 21.49
CA SER A 261 -18.14 -3.24 21.20
C SER A 261 -17.65 -4.02 22.42
N SER A 262 -18.20 -5.22 22.69
CA SER A 262 -17.61 -6.18 23.63
C SER A 262 -16.23 -6.69 23.17
N ARG A 263 -15.97 -6.67 21.85
CA ARG A 263 -14.74 -7.17 21.21
C ARG A 263 -13.55 -6.21 21.38
N TYR A 264 -13.82 -4.90 21.47
CA TYR A 264 -12.80 -3.84 21.66
C TYR A 264 -12.93 -3.11 23.01
N ARG A 265 -13.61 -3.74 23.99
CA ARG A 265 -13.67 -3.20 25.36
C ARG A 265 -12.29 -3.16 26.01
N ALA A 266 -11.44 -4.13 25.68
CA ALA A 266 -10.06 -4.17 26.13
C ALA A 266 -9.23 -3.14 25.36
N GLU A 267 -8.38 -2.42 26.09
CA GLU A 267 -7.35 -1.56 25.48
C GLU A 267 -6.38 -2.44 24.68
N PRO A 268 -5.83 -1.95 23.55
CA PRO A 268 -4.86 -2.73 22.78
C PRO A 268 -3.64 -3.02 23.65
N MET A 269 -3.11 -4.24 23.55
CA MET A 269 -1.92 -4.64 24.31
C MET A 269 -0.65 -3.91 23.82
N MET A 270 -0.65 -3.53 22.55
CA MET A 270 0.43 -2.81 21.89
C MET A 270 -0.16 -1.94 20.79
N ILE A 271 0.43 -0.76 20.59
CA ILE A 271 0.11 0.12 19.47
C ILE A 271 1.41 0.33 18.69
N THR A 272 1.42 -0.03 17.42
CA THR A 272 2.54 0.21 16.50
C THR A 272 2.18 1.35 15.55
N VAL A 273 3.18 2.16 15.20
CA VAL A 273 3.03 3.24 14.21
C VAL A 273 4.17 3.09 13.20
N ALA A 274 3.86 2.68 11.99
CA ALA A 274 4.82 2.56 10.90
C ALA A 274 4.99 3.90 10.18
N ARG A 275 6.22 4.42 10.14
CA ARG A 275 6.55 5.74 9.55
C ARG A 275 6.64 5.75 8.03
N SER A 276 6.99 4.62 7.41
CA SER A 276 7.18 4.45 5.95
C SER A 276 7.95 5.61 5.28
N THR A 277 9.02 6.06 5.92
CA THR A 277 9.81 7.21 5.43
C THR A 277 10.88 6.81 4.43
N ASP A 278 11.40 5.58 4.58
CA ASP A 278 12.56 5.10 3.82
C ASP A 278 12.20 4.57 2.44
N ASP A 279 11.00 4.01 2.28
CA ASP A 279 10.47 3.56 0.99
C ASP A 279 9.95 4.72 0.13
N GLY A 280 9.78 5.91 0.73
CA GLY A 280 9.39 7.15 0.06
C GLY A 280 7.89 7.31 -0.16
N PHE A 281 7.05 6.39 0.31
CA PHE A 281 5.60 6.50 0.17
C PHE A 281 5.02 7.55 1.12
N THR A 282 5.45 7.61 2.39
CA THR A 282 5.12 8.75 3.25
C THR A 282 6.14 9.87 3.01
N PRO A 283 5.74 11.06 2.50
CA PRO A 283 6.67 12.14 2.21
C PRO A 283 7.34 12.68 3.48
N LYS A 284 8.66 12.79 3.43
CA LYS A 284 9.54 13.06 4.57
C LYS A 284 9.17 14.34 5.33
N GLU A 285 8.69 15.35 4.61
CA GLU A 285 8.25 16.63 5.16
C GLU A 285 7.01 16.53 6.05
N PHE A 286 6.19 15.49 5.89
CA PHE A 286 4.96 15.30 6.67
C PHE A 286 5.07 14.26 7.79
N VAL A 287 6.02 13.32 7.71
CA VAL A 287 6.14 12.19 8.64
C VAL A 287 6.05 12.64 10.11
N ASP A 288 6.86 13.62 10.52
CA ASP A 288 6.88 14.09 11.92
C ASP A 288 5.60 14.82 12.32
N ILE A 289 4.89 15.44 11.38
CA ILE A 289 3.60 16.08 11.63
C ILE A 289 2.53 15.01 11.81
N LEU A 290 2.48 14.02 10.90
CA LEU A 290 1.54 12.91 10.94
C LEU A 290 1.76 12.05 12.19
N GLN A 291 2.99 11.65 12.49
CA GLN A 291 3.35 10.92 13.70
C GLN A 291 2.87 11.65 14.95
N ARG A 292 3.13 12.96 15.09
CA ARG A 292 2.65 13.72 16.25
C ARG A 292 1.13 13.75 16.36
N ARG A 293 0.42 13.87 15.23
CA ARG A 293 -1.05 13.88 15.21
C ARG A 293 -1.62 12.51 15.59
N VAL A 294 -1.07 11.42 15.04
CA VAL A 294 -1.44 10.04 15.36
C VAL A 294 -1.16 9.72 16.83
N LEU A 295 0.02 10.06 17.35
CA LEU A 295 0.33 9.88 18.77
C LEU A 295 -0.62 10.68 19.67
N GLY A 296 -0.95 11.91 19.28
CA GLY A 296 -1.93 12.72 20.00
C GLY A 296 -3.33 12.09 19.97
N MET A 297 -3.77 11.56 18.83
CA MET A 297 -5.02 10.80 18.70
C MET A 297 -5.00 9.58 19.63
N VAL A 298 -3.98 8.72 19.51
CA VAL A 298 -3.83 7.51 20.32
C VAL A 298 -3.90 7.82 21.82
N GLN A 299 -3.23 8.89 22.24
CA GLN A 299 -3.31 9.35 23.63
C GLN A 299 -4.72 9.79 24.01
N ARG A 300 -5.42 10.58 23.19
CA ARG A 300 -6.80 10.97 23.50
C ARG A 300 -7.77 9.79 23.54
N VAL A 301 -7.54 8.76 22.72
CA VAL A 301 -8.39 7.57 22.64
C VAL A 301 -8.13 6.61 23.79
N PHE A 302 -6.86 6.32 24.09
CA PHE A 302 -6.47 5.23 24.99
C PHE A 302 -5.82 5.71 26.29
N CYS A 303 -5.20 6.89 26.32
CA CYS A 303 -4.68 7.48 27.56
C CYS A 303 -5.76 8.32 28.27
N ARG A 304 -5.77 8.28 29.61
CA ARG A 304 -6.64 9.11 30.45
C ARG A 304 -6.05 10.50 30.72
N CYS A 305 -4.96 10.84 30.04
CA CYS A 305 -4.30 12.13 30.13
C CYS A 305 -5.14 13.18 29.37
N GLY A 306 -5.64 14.19 30.09
CA GLY A 306 -6.65 15.13 29.60
C GLY A 306 -6.32 15.83 28.27
N SER A 307 -7.39 16.18 27.53
CA SER A 307 -7.47 16.58 26.12
C SER A 307 -6.74 17.88 25.68
N ASN A 308 -5.96 18.53 26.54
CA ASN A 308 -5.39 19.87 26.27
C ASN A 308 -3.87 19.92 26.46
N MET A 309 -3.10 19.13 25.72
CA MET A 309 -1.63 19.22 25.74
C MET A 309 -1.08 19.57 24.36
N PRO A 310 -0.33 20.69 24.23
CA PRO A 310 0.33 21.07 22.97
C PRO A 310 1.54 20.20 22.63
N HIS A 311 1.98 19.33 23.55
CA HIS A 311 3.08 18.38 23.34
C HIS A 311 2.66 16.97 23.78
N PRO A 312 2.58 15.99 22.86
CA PRO A 312 2.17 14.61 23.16
C PRO A 312 3.20 13.83 24.00
N ILE A 313 4.23 14.47 24.56
CA ILE A 313 5.38 13.76 25.13
C ILE A 313 5.65 14.18 26.60
N SER A 314 4.68 14.75 27.31
CA SER A 314 4.92 15.16 28.71
C SER A 314 3.65 15.19 29.56
N CYS A 315 2.92 14.09 29.65
CA CYS A 315 1.92 13.95 30.72
C CYS A 315 2.50 13.17 31.91
N LYS A 316 2.54 13.80 33.09
CA LYS A 316 2.79 13.09 34.36
C LYS A 316 1.60 12.16 34.62
N GLY A 317 1.81 10.86 34.52
CA GLY A 317 0.75 9.85 34.67
C GLY A 317 0.14 9.33 33.37
N CYS A 318 0.82 9.50 32.24
CA CYS A 318 0.46 8.79 31.00
C CYS A 318 0.60 7.27 31.24
N CYS A 319 -0.43 6.49 30.88
CA CYS A 319 -0.37 5.02 30.95
C CYS A 319 0.36 4.40 29.75
N LEU A 320 0.61 5.19 28.70
CA LEU A 320 1.31 4.76 27.50
C LEU A 320 2.80 5.10 27.62
N ASN A 321 3.64 4.07 27.51
CA ASN A 321 5.07 4.22 27.28
C ASN A 321 5.31 4.22 25.77
N THR A 322 5.99 5.22 25.25
CA THR A 322 6.32 5.32 23.83
C THR A 322 7.78 4.96 23.63
N VAL A 323 8.05 4.02 22.73
CA VAL A 323 9.40 3.71 22.26
C VAL A 323 9.49 4.17 20.82
N PHE A 324 10.48 5.00 20.52
CA PHE A 324 10.81 5.35 19.15
C PHE A 324 11.94 4.42 18.71
N ASP A 325 11.59 3.44 17.90
CA ASP A 325 12.57 2.54 17.29
C ASP A 325 12.58 2.76 15.79
N TYR A 326 13.48 3.63 15.34
CA TYR A 326 13.66 3.94 13.93
C TYR A 326 14.83 3.14 13.31
N GLY A 327 15.28 2.08 13.99
CA GLY A 327 16.36 1.20 13.54
C GLY A 327 17.74 1.88 13.49
N GLU A 328 18.69 1.23 12.80
CA GLU A 328 20.09 1.69 12.68
C GLU A 328 20.25 3.01 11.90
N TRP A 329 19.21 3.45 11.18
CA TRP A 329 19.29 4.53 10.19
C TRP A 329 18.88 5.90 10.76
N GLU A 330 17.86 5.96 11.60
CA GLU A 330 17.40 7.20 12.25
C GLU A 330 17.66 7.20 13.78
N GLY A 331 18.08 6.06 14.34
CA GLY A 331 18.38 5.87 15.76
C GLY A 331 17.16 5.49 16.59
N SER A 332 17.37 4.71 17.65
CA SER A 332 16.30 4.38 18.61
C SER A 332 16.40 5.33 19.81
N GLU A 333 15.40 6.20 19.98
CA GLU A 333 15.24 7.00 21.20
C GLU A 333 14.21 6.34 22.12
N LEU A 334 14.74 5.71 23.18
CA LEU A 334 13.93 5.29 24.31
C LEU A 334 13.61 6.53 25.16
N ASP A 335 12.42 7.11 24.97
CA ASP A 335 11.88 8.09 25.93
C ASP A 335 11.33 7.32 27.15
N LEU A 336 12.26 6.76 27.92
CA LEU A 336 12.00 6.18 29.23
C LEU A 336 11.65 7.33 30.18
N ARG A 337 10.35 7.54 30.42
CA ARG A 337 9.90 8.43 31.49
C ARG A 337 10.00 7.80 32.87
#